data_AF-A0A1S3QQM9-F1
#
_entry.id   AF-A0A1S3QQM9-F1
#
_cell.length_a   1.000
_cell.length_b   1.000
_cell.length_c   1.000
_cell.angle_alpha   90.00
_cell.angle_beta   90.00
_cell.angle_gamma   90.00
#
_symmetry.space_group_name_H-M   'P 1'
#
loop_
_entity.id
_entity.type
_entity.pdbx_description
1 polymer ?
#
loop_
_entity_poly.entity_id
_entity_poly.type
_entity_poly.pdbx_seq_one_letter_code
_entity_poly.pdbx_strand_id
1 'polypeptide(L)'
;MMDSVENCLIHLDITSLDIQQVVQMCWDNQLYDAMIYVFNRGMNDYINPMEKLFQVIGPPLREGKALTDEQVVMGNKLLVYISCSLAGRAYPLGDIPEDLVSQVKNQVLVCIRDRFLE
;
A
#
# COMPACT_ATOMS: atom_id res chain seq x y z
N MET A 1 -1.72 17.23 -12.62
CA MET A 1 -2.82 16.60 -13.40
C MET A 1 -3.10 15.18 -12.88
N MET A 2 -2.06 14.40 -12.55
CA MET A 2 -2.21 13.08 -11.91
C MET A 2 -2.68 13.15 -10.44
N ASP A 3 -2.33 14.19 -9.67
CA ASP A 3 -2.84 14.37 -8.30
C ASP A 3 -4.38 14.50 -8.26
N SER A 4 -4.97 15.04 -9.33
CA SER A 4 -6.43 15.13 -9.47
C SER A 4 -7.06 13.77 -9.74
N VAL A 5 -6.34 12.87 -10.42
CA VAL A 5 -6.79 11.49 -10.68
C VAL A 5 -6.69 10.65 -9.40
N GLU A 6 -5.60 10.77 -8.65
CA GLU A 6 -5.46 10.12 -7.34
C GLU A 6 -6.58 10.54 -6.39
N ASN A 7 -6.85 11.85 -6.30
CA ASN A 7 -7.97 12.37 -5.52
C ASN A 7 -9.34 11.92 -6.06
N CYS A 8 -9.53 11.72 -7.35
CA CYS A 8 -10.80 11.17 -7.86
C CYS A 8 -10.96 9.69 -7.52
N LEU A 9 -9.90 8.89 -7.68
CA LEU A 9 -9.91 7.45 -7.42
C LEU A 9 -10.24 7.12 -5.96
N ILE A 10 -9.74 7.91 -5.02
CA ILE A 10 -10.04 7.70 -3.59
C ILE A 10 -11.52 7.96 -3.22
N HIS A 11 -12.29 8.64 -4.08
CA HIS A 11 -13.71 8.93 -3.84
C HIS A 11 -14.68 8.05 -4.66
N LEU A 12 -14.16 7.15 -5.50
CA LEU A 12 -14.97 6.23 -6.32
C LEU A 12 -15.39 4.98 -5.55
N ASP A 13 -16.57 4.43 -5.86
CA ASP A 13 -16.98 3.09 -5.42
C ASP A 13 -16.25 2.04 -6.27
N ILE A 14 -15.16 1.51 -5.71
CA ILE A 14 -14.16 0.70 -6.41
C ILE A 14 -14.69 -0.71 -6.74
N THR A 15 -15.81 -1.13 -6.13
CA THR A 15 -16.36 -2.49 -6.27
C THR A 15 -16.88 -2.81 -7.67
N SER A 16 -17.12 -1.79 -8.51
CA SER A 16 -17.68 -1.93 -9.86
C SER A 16 -16.65 -1.76 -11.00
N LEU A 17 -15.36 -1.57 -10.68
CA LEU A 17 -14.28 -1.36 -11.66
C LEU A 17 -13.43 -2.62 -11.84
N ASP A 18 -12.74 -2.74 -12.99
CA ASP A 18 -11.67 -3.74 -13.15
C ASP A 18 -10.49 -3.36 -12.24
N ILE A 19 -10.49 -3.94 -11.03
CA ILE A 19 -9.50 -3.64 -9.99
C ILE A 19 -8.08 -3.87 -10.47
N GLN A 20 -7.84 -4.91 -11.29
CA GLN A 20 -6.49 -5.21 -11.79
C GLN A 20 -6.01 -4.11 -12.74
N GLN A 21 -6.88 -3.66 -13.64
CA GLN A 21 -6.56 -2.55 -14.55
C GLN A 21 -6.31 -1.24 -13.79
N VAL A 22 -7.11 -0.95 -12.77
CA VAL A 22 -6.92 0.25 -11.92
C VAL A 22 -5.61 0.17 -11.15
N VAL A 23 -5.31 -0.95 -10.51
CA VAL A 23 -4.04 -1.17 -9.78
C VAL A 23 -2.83 -1.01 -10.72
N GLN A 24 -2.91 -1.56 -11.93
CA GLN A 24 -1.84 -1.42 -12.92
C GLN A 24 -1.66 0.03 -13.35
N MET A 25 -2.76 0.74 -13.66
CA MET A 25 -2.71 2.15 -14.02
C MET A 25 -2.15 3.02 -12.89
N CYS A 26 -2.56 2.80 -11.64
CA CYS A 26 -2.00 3.50 -10.50
C CYS A 26 -0.49 3.27 -10.37
N TRP A 27 -0.05 2.02 -10.57
CA TRP A 27 1.36 1.67 -10.49
C TRP A 27 2.21 2.35 -11.58
N ASP A 28 1.77 2.28 -12.83
CA ASP A 28 2.50 2.84 -13.97
C ASP A 28 2.59 4.37 -13.90
N ASN A 29 1.70 5.02 -13.15
CA ASN A 29 1.64 6.47 -12.97
C ASN A 29 2.06 6.92 -11.56
N GLN A 30 2.69 6.03 -10.77
CA GLN A 30 3.22 6.35 -9.43
C GLN A 30 2.16 6.82 -8.40
N LEU A 31 0.89 6.48 -8.62
CA LEU A 31 -0.25 6.80 -7.74
C LEU A 31 -0.39 5.78 -6.61
N TYR A 32 0.62 5.73 -5.74
CA TYR A 32 0.73 4.68 -4.71
C TYR A 32 -0.39 4.73 -3.67
N ASP A 33 -0.90 5.91 -3.31
CA ASP A 33 -1.95 6.02 -2.29
C ASP A 33 -3.27 5.51 -2.85
N ALA A 34 -3.58 5.86 -4.10
CA ALA A 34 -4.72 5.29 -4.82
C ALA A 34 -4.59 3.77 -4.99
N MET A 35 -3.40 3.26 -5.33
CA MET A 35 -3.20 1.81 -5.44
C MET A 35 -3.49 1.10 -4.10
N ILE A 36 -2.93 1.59 -2.99
CA ILE A 36 -3.16 1.02 -1.66
C ILE A 36 -4.64 1.09 -1.30
N TYR A 37 -5.29 2.23 -1.57
CA TYR A 37 -6.73 2.42 -1.34
C TYR A 37 -7.57 1.37 -2.07
N VAL A 38 -7.27 1.13 -3.34
CA VAL A 38 -7.98 0.18 -4.20
C VAL A 38 -7.87 -1.25 -3.67
N PHE A 39 -6.68 -1.69 -3.23
CA PHE A 39 -6.51 -2.99 -2.58
C PHE A 39 -7.30 -3.08 -1.26
N ASN A 40 -7.15 -2.10 -0.39
CA ASN A 40 -7.76 -2.12 0.94
C ASN A 40 -9.30 -2.07 0.87
N ARG A 41 -9.86 -1.17 0.07
CA ARG A 41 -11.31 -0.95 -0.01
C ARG A 41 -11.99 -1.87 -1.01
N GLY A 42 -11.38 -2.09 -2.17
CA GLY A 42 -11.95 -2.92 -3.23
C GLY A 42 -11.84 -4.42 -2.93
N MET A 43 -10.80 -4.84 -2.21
CA MET A 43 -10.49 -6.26 -2.02
C MET A 43 -10.37 -6.68 -0.54
N ASN A 44 -10.41 -5.76 0.42
CA ASN A 44 -10.03 -6.02 1.82
C ASN A 44 -8.63 -6.65 1.95
N ASP A 45 -7.74 -6.31 1.00
CA ASP A 45 -6.41 -6.88 0.91
C ASP A 45 -5.38 -5.87 1.37
N TYR A 46 -4.79 -6.13 2.53
CA TYR A 46 -3.84 -5.23 3.15
C TYR A 46 -2.38 -5.65 2.91
N ILE A 47 -2.14 -6.81 2.30
CA ILE A 47 -0.81 -7.42 2.21
C ILE A 47 -0.22 -7.26 0.81
N ASN A 48 -0.99 -7.51 -0.24
CA ASN A 48 -0.51 -7.32 -1.62
C ASN A 48 0.04 -5.91 -1.91
N PRO A 49 -0.59 -4.79 -1.49
CA PRO A 49 0.00 -3.46 -1.70
C PRO A 49 1.35 -3.32 -0.97
N MET A 50 1.47 -3.93 0.21
CA MET A 50 2.70 -3.91 1.02
C MET A 50 3.83 -4.68 0.34
N GLU A 51 3.54 -5.89 -0.13
CA GLU A 51 4.50 -6.75 -0.84
C GLU A 51 4.98 -6.10 -2.14
N LYS A 52 4.06 -5.46 -2.88
CA LYS A 52 4.40 -4.79 -4.14
C LYS A 52 5.40 -3.66 -3.93
N LEU A 53 5.24 -2.87 -2.86
CA LEU A 53 6.21 -1.84 -2.49
C LEU A 53 7.54 -2.45 -2.02
N PHE A 54 7.50 -3.54 -1.23
CA PHE A 54 8.71 -4.23 -0.79
C PHE A 54 9.56 -4.78 -1.91
N GLN A 55 8.95 -5.28 -2.99
CA GLN A 55 9.68 -5.80 -4.14
C GLN A 55 10.59 -4.74 -4.78
N VAL A 56 10.23 -3.46 -4.68
CA VAL A 56 11.01 -2.35 -5.25
C VAL A 56 12.04 -1.80 -4.27
N ILE A 57 11.66 -1.57 -3.01
CA ILE A 57 12.56 -0.93 -2.03
C ILE A 57 13.46 -1.93 -1.30
N GLY A 58 13.05 -3.20 -1.18
CA GLY A 58 13.74 -4.22 -0.41
C GLY A 58 15.15 -4.54 -0.95
N PRO A 59 15.32 -4.83 -2.25
CA PRO A 59 16.63 -5.16 -2.82
C PRO A 59 17.70 -4.09 -2.59
N PRO A 60 17.51 -2.80 -2.94
CA PRO A 60 18.54 -1.79 -2.72
C PRO A 60 18.83 -1.55 -1.23
N LEU A 61 17.83 -1.67 -0.34
CA LEU A 61 18.04 -1.56 1.12
C LEU A 61 18.93 -2.68 1.65
N ARG A 62 18.69 -3.93 1.25
CA ARG A 62 19.49 -5.10 1.67
C ARG A 62 20.92 -5.04 1.15
N GLU A 63 21.11 -4.47 -0.04
CA GLU A 63 22.43 -4.27 -0.64
C GLU A 63 23.17 -3.04 -0.09
N GLY A 64 22.55 -2.26 0.81
CA GLY A 64 23.13 -1.04 1.35
C GLY A 64 23.30 0.07 0.30
N LYS A 65 22.53 0.02 -0.78
CA LYS A 65 22.53 1.04 -1.85
C LYS A 65 21.64 2.22 -1.46
N ALA A 66 22.03 3.40 -1.92
CA ALA A 66 21.16 4.57 -1.83
C ALA A 66 19.88 4.34 -2.66
N LEU A 67 18.75 4.74 -2.09
CA LEU A 67 17.47 4.74 -2.79
C LEU A 67 17.39 5.91 -3.77
N THR A 68 16.67 5.73 -4.87
CA THR A 68 16.25 6.85 -5.73
C THR A 68 15.20 7.70 -5.02
N ASP A 69 14.99 8.94 -5.46
CA ASP A 69 13.94 9.82 -4.88
C ASP A 69 12.56 9.16 -4.88
N GLU A 70 12.24 8.44 -5.97
CA GLU A 70 10.98 7.70 -6.08
C GLU A 70 10.90 6.55 -5.05
N GLN A 71 11.98 5.79 -4.87
CA GLN A 71 12.04 4.72 -3.86
C GLN A 71 11.95 5.27 -2.43
N VAL A 72 12.49 6.47 -2.18
CA VAL A 72 12.32 7.17 -0.91
C VAL A 72 10.84 7.53 -0.69
N VAL A 73 10.15 8.04 -1.71
CA VAL A 73 8.71 8.32 -1.63
C VAL A 73 7.91 7.04 -1.36
N MET A 74 8.18 5.95 -2.08
CA MET A 74 7.55 4.64 -1.84
C MET A 74 7.79 4.15 -0.41
N GLY A 75 9.04 4.20 0.07
CA GLY A 75 9.43 3.76 1.41
C GLY A 75 8.75 4.58 2.52
N ASN A 76 8.62 5.90 2.33
CA ASN A 76 7.91 6.77 3.27
C ASN A 76 6.43 6.42 3.34
N LYS A 77 5.76 6.22 2.20
CA LYS A 77 4.35 5.82 2.14
C LYS A 77 4.15 4.45 2.80
N LEU A 78 5.02 3.49 2.52
CA LEU A 78 4.99 2.16 3.12
C LEU A 78 5.15 2.20 4.64
N LEU A 79 6.06 3.03 5.16
CA LEU A 79 6.25 3.21 6.60
C LEU A 79 4.97 3.74 7.27
N VAL A 80 4.35 4.76 6.67
CA VAL A 80 3.08 5.32 7.18
C VAL A 80 1.96 4.29 7.09
N TYR A 81 1.90 3.53 6.00
CA TYR A 81 0.90 2.48 5.80
C TYR A 81 0.98 1.38 6.87
N ILE A 82 2.18 0.90 7.16
CA ILE A 82 2.44 -0.07 8.23
C ILE A 82 1.98 0.51 9.58
N SER A 83 2.37 1.75 9.88
CA SER A 83 2.00 2.41 11.13
C SER A 83 0.47 2.52 11.28
N CYS A 84 -0.23 2.95 10.23
CA CYS A 84 -1.70 3.01 10.22
C CYS A 84 -2.32 1.63 10.45
N SER A 85 -1.86 0.61 9.72
CA SER A 85 -2.41 -0.75 9.81
C SER A 85 -2.24 -1.34 11.20
N LEU A 86 -1.07 -1.16 11.82
CA LEU A 86 -0.81 -1.59 13.20
C LEU A 86 -1.63 -0.80 14.24
N ALA A 87 -2.03 0.44 13.92
CA ALA A 87 -2.96 1.23 14.71
C ALA A 87 -4.44 0.87 14.48
N GLY A 88 -4.77 0.02 13.50
CA GLY A 88 -6.15 -0.31 13.12
C GLY A 88 -6.79 0.70 12.16
N ARG A 89 -6.00 1.61 11.58
CA ARG A 89 -6.46 2.60 10.60
C ARG A 89 -6.15 2.13 9.18
N ALA A 90 -7.04 2.45 8.25
CA ALA A 90 -6.75 2.27 6.84
C ALA A 90 -5.84 3.40 6.35
N TYR A 91 -5.17 3.16 5.23
CA TYR A 91 -4.41 4.15 4.50
C TYR A 91 -4.92 4.19 3.05
N PRO A 92 -4.91 5.35 2.39
CA PRO A 92 -4.54 6.67 2.90
C PRO A 92 -5.57 7.32 3.83
N LEU A 93 -6.82 6.83 3.85
CA LEU A 93 -7.90 7.37 4.67
C LEU A 93 -8.84 6.28 5.21
N GLY A 94 -9.49 6.59 6.33
CA GLY A 94 -10.49 5.75 6.98
C GLY A 94 -9.92 4.74 7.97
N ASP A 95 -10.76 3.81 8.39
CA ASP A 95 -10.44 2.78 9.38
C ASP A 95 -10.54 1.39 8.75
N ILE A 96 -9.76 0.45 9.29
CA ILE A 96 -9.89 -0.97 8.94
C ILE A 96 -11.22 -1.46 9.55
N PRO A 97 -12.04 -2.25 8.82
CA PRO A 97 -13.24 -2.85 9.38
C PRO A 97 -12.95 -3.57 10.70
N GLU A 98 -13.77 -3.34 11.73
CA GLU A 98 -13.48 -3.79 13.10
C GLU A 98 -13.21 -5.30 13.19
N ASP A 99 -13.92 -6.09 12.39
CA ASP A 99 -13.78 -7.54 12.27
C ASP A 99 -12.45 -7.98 11.63
N LEU A 100 -11.82 -7.11 10.83
CA LEU A 100 -10.55 -7.37 10.16
C LEU A 100 -9.34 -6.85 10.93
N VAL A 101 -9.50 -5.90 11.87
CA VAL A 101 -8.38 -5.22 12.56
C VAL A 101 -7.36 -6.20 13.12
N SER A 102 -7.79 -7.21 13.89
CA SER A 102 -6.89 -8.18 14.51
C SER A 102 -6.15 -9.03 13.47
N GLN A 103 -6.84 -9.43 12.40
CA GLN A 103 -6.23 -10.20 11.31
C GLN A 103 -5.18 -9.37 10.58
N VAL A 104 -5.52 -8.14 10.17
CA VAL A 104 -4.62 -7.26 9.42
C VAL A 104 -3.36 -6.97 10.22
N LYS A 105 -3.47 -6.66 11.52
CA LYS A 105 -2.29 -6.44 12.38
C LYS A 105 -1.35 -7.65 12.38
N ASN A 106 -1.90 -8.85 12.55
CA ASN A 106 -1.11 -10.09 12.54
C ASN A 106 -0.44 -10.33 11.18
N GLN A 107 -1.18 -10.17 10.08
CA GLN A 107 -0.64 -10.38 8.73
C GLN A 107 0.44 -9.36 8.38
N VAL A 108 0.27 -8.09 8.77
CA VAL A 108 1.28 -7.04 8.58
C VAL A 108 2.55 -7.35 9.36
N LEU A 109 2.45 -7.74 10.64
CA LEU A 109 3.62 -8.14 11.44
C LEU A 109 4.36 -9.33 10.85
N VAL A 110 3.63 -10.35 10.38
CA VAL A 110 4.20 -11.53 9.73
C VAL A 110 4.94 -11.13 8.45
N CYS A 111 4.32 -10.33 7.59
CA CYS A 111 4.94 -9.93 6.34
C CYS A 111 6.18 -9.04 6.55
N ILE A 112 6.18 -8.14 7.54
CA ILE A 112 7.39 -7.37 7.92
C ILE A 112 8.52 -8.32 8.33
N ARG A 113 8.22 -9.29 9.21
CA ARG A 113 9.22 -10.28 9.66
C ARG A 113 9.81 -11.04 8.46
N ASP A 114 8.95 -11.57 7.59
CA ASP A 114 9.35 -12.44 6.48
C ASP A 114 10.00 -11.68 5.30
N ARG A 115 10.00 -10.33 5.31
CA ARG A 115 10.54 -9.51 4.21
C ARG A 115 11.65 -8.56 4.62
N PHE A 116 11.75 -8.16 5.89
CA PHE A 116 12.81 -7.28 6.36
C PHE A 116 13.82 -7.93 7.29
N LEU A 117 13.46 -8.99 8.00
CA LEU A 117 14.31 -9.56 9.06
C LEU A 117 15.06 -10.82 8.64
N GLU A 118 14.94 -11.23 7.37
CA GLU A 118 15.70 -12.29 6.69
C GLU A 118 16.41 -11.74 5.45
#